data_AF-A0A415SAJ7-F1
#
_entry.id   AF-A0A415SAJ7-F1
#
_cell.length_a   1.000
_cell.length_b   1.000
_cell.length_c   1.000
_cell.angle_alpha   90.00
_cell.angle_beta   90.00
_cell.angle_gamma   90.00
#
_symmetry.space_group_name_H-M   'P 1'
#
loop_
_entity.id
_entity.type
_entity.pdbx_description
1 polymer ?
#
loop_
_entity_poly.entity_id
_entity_poly.type
_entity_poly.pdbx_seq_one_letter_code
_entity_poly.pdbx_strand_id
1 'polypeptide(L)' 'MTQAELADKLHVSLRTYQRIEYGQQKPNVYVVILLQKIFQREIEQIIKTE' A
#
# COMPACT_ATOMS: atom_id res chain seq x y z
N MET A 1 6.95 -8.66 -0.35
CA MET A 1 5.85 -8.40 0.60
C MET A 1 4.56 -8.81 -0.07
N THR A 2 3.76 -9.66 0.56
CA THR A 2 2.48 -10.15 0.03
C THR A 2 1.34 -9.18 0.37
N GLN A 3 0.18 -9.33 -0.30
CA GLN A 3 -1.02 -8.55 0.04
C GLN A 3 -1.49 -8.80 1.49
N ALA A 4 -1.32 -10.01 2.01
CA ALA A 4 -1.68 -10.36 3.38
C ALA A 4 -0.77 -9.65 4.40
N GLU A 5 0.55 -9.69 4.18
CA GLU A 5 1.51 -8.98 5.04
C GLU A 5 1.29 -7.46 5.03
N LEU A 6 0.89 -6.89 3.90
CA LEU A 6 0.53 -5.47 3.77
C LEU A 6 -0.75 -5.15 4.54
N ALA A 7 -1.78 -5.97 4.40
CA ALA A 7 -3.04 -5.79 5.12
C ALA A 7 -2.82 -5.81 6.65
N ASP A 8 -2.01 -6.75 7.14
CA ASP A 8 -1.64 -6.87 8.55
C ASP A 8 -0.88 -5.62 9.03
N LYS A 9 0.12 -5.15 8.28
CA LYS A 9 0.89 -3.93 8.60
C LYS A 9 0.03 -2.65 8.57
N LEU A 10 -1.00 -2.62 7.73
CA LEU A 10 -1.93 -1.51 7.60
C LEU A 10 -3.09 -1.59 8.60
N HIS A 11 -3.17 -2.66 9.40
CA HIS A 11 -4.26 -2.94 10.32
C HIS A 11 -5.64 -2.93 9.62
N VAL A 12 -5.72 -3.50 8.42
CA VAL A 12 -6.96 -3.67 7.66
C VAL A 12 -7.13 -5.12 7.25
N SER A 13 -8.35 -5.54 6.94
CA SER A 13 -8.56 -6.87 6.37
C SER A 13 -7.89 -7.00 4.99
N LEU A 14 -7.46 -8.21 4.61
CA LEU A 14 -6.94 -8.50 3.27
C LEU A 14 -7.90 -8.03 2.17
N ARG A 15 -9.20 -8.25 2.35
CA ARG A 15 -10.24 -7.80 1.40
C ARG A 15 -10.27 -6.28 1.28
N THR A 16 -10.15 -5.57 2.39
CA THR A 16 -10.10 -4.09 2.39
C THR A 16 -8.87 -3.61 1.64
N TYR A 17 -7.71 -4.20 1.91
CA TYR A 17 -6.48 -3.88 1.21
C TYR A 17 -6.61 -4.11 -0.31
N GLN A 18 -7.13 -5.27 -0.72
CA GLN A 18 -7.36 -5.60 -2.13
C GLN A 18 -8.31 -4.61 -2.82
N ARG A 19 -9.41 -4.20 -2.17
CA ARG A 19 -10.33 -3.19 -2.73
C ARG A 19 -9.65 -1.83 -2.91
N ILE A 20 -8.76 -1.46 -1.99
CA ILE A 20 -7.96 -0.25 -2.09
C ILE A 20 -7.00 -0.34 -3.27
N GLU A 21 -6.26 -1.45 -3.37
CA GLU A 21 -5.28 -1.70 -4.43
C GLU A 21 -5.92 -1.76 -5.83
N TYR A 22 -7.10 -2.38 -5.96
CA TYR A 22 -7.86 -2.42 -7.21
C TYR A 22 -8.66 -1.14 -7.51
N GLY A 23 -8.50 -0.08 -6.70
CA GLY A 23 -9.18 1.20 -6.91
C GLY A 23 -10.69 1.21 -6.64
N GLN A 24 -11.23 0.13 -6.07
CA GLN A 24 -12.65 -0.02 -5.73
C GLN A 24 -13.03 0.74 -4.45
N GLN A 25 -12.05 1.09 -3.63
CA GLN A 25 -12.24 1.81 -2.37
C GLN A 25 -11.09 2.79 -2.14
N LYS A 26 -11.40 4.01 -1.70
CA LYS A 26 -10.37 4.96 -1.29
C LYS A 26 -9.81 4.58 0.09
N PRO A 27 -8.48 4.61 0.29
CA PRO A 27 -7.89 4.44 1.61
C PRO A 27 -8.25 5.62 2.51
N ASN A 28 -8.35 5.38 3.81
CA ASN A 28 -8.44 6.47 4.78
C ASN A 28 -7.06 7.09 5.02
N VAL A 29 -7.02 8.26 5.67
CA VAL A 29 -5.78 9.01 5.92
C VAL A 29 -4.73 8.19 6.69
N TYR A 30 -5.16 7.36 7.65
CA TYR A 30 -4.25 6.51 8.42
C TYR A 30 -3.54 5.47 7.54
N VAL A 31 -4.30 4.79 6.66
CA VAL A 31 -3.76 3.84 5.68
C VAL A 31 -2.80 4.54 4.72
N VAL A 32 -3.11 5.76 4.26
CA VAL A 32 -2.22 6.54 3.39
C VAL A 32 -0.89 6.86 4.08
N ILE A 33 -0.90 7.30 5.35
CA ILE A 33 0.32 7.58 6.11
C ILE A 33 1.17 6.31 6.29
N LEU A 34 0.54 5.18 6.59
CA LEU A 34 1.27 3.92 6.74
C LEU A 34 1.84 3.41 5.42
N LEU A 35 1.07 3.50 4.33
CA LEU A 35 1.56 3.20 2.98
C LEU A 35 2.78 4.07 2.65
N GLN A 36 2.71 5.37 2.91
CA GLN A 36 3.81 6.30 2.69
C GLN A 36 5.08 5.89 3.47
N LYS A 37 4.92 5.45 4.74
CA LYS A 37 6.02 4.96 5.56
C LYS A 37 6.61 3.63 5.06
N ILE A 38 5.75 2.69 4.66
CA ILE A 38 6.17 1.35 4.19
C ILE A 38 6.90 1.44 2.86
N PHE A 39 6.41 2.28 1.95
CA PHE A 39 6.93 2.42 0.60
C PHE A 39 7.83 3.63 0.43
N GLN A 40 8.47 4.16 1.49
CA GLN A 40 9.49 5.22 1.43
C GLN A 40 10.60 4.87 0.42
N ARG A 41 10.32 5.04 -0.86
CA ARG A 41 11.19 4.83 -2.01
C ARG A 41 11.19 6.13 -2.77
N GLU A 42 12.38 6.62 -3.04
CA GLU A 42 12.53 7.72 -4.00
C GLU A 42 12.02 7.26 -5.36
N ILE A 43 11.28 8.14 -6.03
CA ILE A 43 10.71 7.93 -7.36
C ILE A 43 11.78 7.45 -8.36
N GLU A 44 13.05 7.85 -8.14
CA GLU A 44 14.21 7.46 -8.94
C GLU A 44 14.49 5.95 -8.96
N GLN A 45 14.12 5.21 -7.91
CA GLN A 45 14.28 3.74 -7.87
C GLN A 45 13.15 2.98 -8.57
N ILE A 46 12.06 3.67 -8.92
CA ILE A 46 10.92 3.10 -9.63
C ILE A 46 11.08 3.30 -11.15
N ILE A 47 11.81 4.35 -11.57
CA ILE A 47 11.96 4.75 -12.98
C ILE A 47 13.17 4.08 -13.67
N LYS A 48 14.14 3.50 -12.95
CA LYS A 48 15.22 2.71 -13.60
C LYS A 48 14.75 1.29 -13.90
N THR A 49 14.08 1.16 -15.04
CA THR A 49 13.97 -0.10 -15.78
C THR A 49 14.76 0.08 -17.07
N GLU A 50 15.96 -0.50 -17.13
CA GLU A 50 16.60 -0.91 -18.39
C GLU A 50 15.98 -2.25 -18.85
#